data_AF-A0A4R1R5X7-F1
#
_entry.id   AF-A0A4R1R5X7-F1
#
_cell.length_a   1.000
_cell.length_b   1.000
_cell.length_c   1.000
_cell.angle_alpha   90.00
_cell.angle_beta   90.00
_cell.angle_gamma   90.00
#
_symmetry.space_group_name_H-M   'P 1'
#
loop_
_entity.id
_entity.type
_entity.pdbx_description
1 polymer ?
#
loop_
_entity_poly.entity_id
_entity_poly.type
_entity_poly.pdbx_seq_one_letter_code
_entity_poly.pdbx_strand_id
1 'polypeptide(L)' 'MEYISTKDTSGKWGLTPRMVVCHCISGRIEGAQKIAGVWLVPKDAQRPEDRRKGNGRKPTAENKERDL' A
#
# COMPACT_ATOMS: atom_id res chain seq x y z
N MET A 1 16.90 4.94 -2.77
CA MET A 1 15.54 4.41 -2.97
C MET A 1 14.94 4.20 -1.58
N GLU A 2 13.91 4.95 -1.21
CA GLU A 2 13.29 4.83 0.11
C GLU A 2 12.19 3.77 0.11
N TYR A 3 12.14 2.95 1.14
CA TYR A 3 11.12 1.93 1.34
C TYR A 3 10.27 2.27 2.56
N ILE A 4 9.00 1.96 2.47
CA ILE A 4 8.04 2.06 3.56
C ILE A 4 7.42 0.69 3.83
N SER A 5 6.94 0.50 5.05
CA SER A 5 6.29 -0.75 5.44
C SER A 5 4.93 -0.88 4.76
N THR A 6 4.37 -2.10 4.75
CA THR A 6 2.99 -2.32 4.31
C THR A 6 1.97 -1.55 5.15
N LYS A 7 2.26 -1.30 6.44
CA LYS A 7 1.41 -0.51 7.32
C LYS A 7 1.36 0.95 6.86
N ASP A 8 2.52 1.57 6.60
CA ASP A 8 2.59 2.97 6.17
C ASP A 8 1.98 3.13 4.77
N THR A 9 2.28 2.18 3.88
CA THR A 9 1.69 2.13 2.53
C THR A 9 0.17 2.03 2.60
N SER A 10 -0.35 1.23 3.53
CA SER A 10 -1.80 1.06 3.70
C SER A 10 -2.47 2.36 4.16
N GLY A 11 -1.81 3.12 5.05
CA GLY A 11 -2.25 4.47 5.42
C GLY A 11 -2.23 5.43 4.23
N LYS A 12 -1.13 5.45 3.47
CA LYS A 12 -0.97 6.29 2.27
C LYS A 12 -2.06 6.02 1.22
N TRP A 13 -2.42 4.75 1.02
CA TRP A 13 -3.37 4.34 -0.03
C TRP A 13 -4.83 4.21 0.43
N GLY A 14 -5.09 4.40 1.72
CA GLY A 14 -6.40 4.13 2.34
C GLY A 14 -6.86 2.69 2.14
N LEU A 15 -5.93 1.74 2.25
CA LEU A 15 -6.16 0.31 2.11
C LEU A 15 -5.91 -0.40 3.44
N THR A 16 -6.29 -1.68 3.53
CA THR A 16 -5.85 -2.52 4.64
C THR A 16 -4.44 -3.06 4.35
N PRO A 17 -3.59 -3.32 5.37
CA PRO A 17 -2.28 -3.94 5.17
C PRO A 17 -2.34 -5.25 4.38
N ARG A 18 -3.40 -6.05 4.57
CA ARG A 18 -3.64 -7.28 3.81
C ARG A 18 -3.77 -7.02 2.31
N MET A 19 -4.46 -5.96 1.90
CA MET A 19 -4.59 -5.59 0.49
C MET A 19 -3.24 -5.20 -0.11
N VAL A 20 -2.43 -4.42 0.62
CA VAL A 20 -1.07 -4.08 0.19
C VAL A 20 -0.23 -5.34 -0.01
N VAL A 21 -0.28 -6.28 0.95
CA VAL A 21 0.41 -7.58 0.83
C VAL A 21 -0.08 -8.37 -0.40
N CYS A 22 -1.38 -8.40 -0.68
CA CYS A 22 -1.91 -9.02 -1.90
C CYS A 22 -1.35 -8.37 -3.18
N HIS A 23 -1.20 -7.04 -3.20
CA HIS A 23 -0.58 -6.34 -4.32
C HIS A 23 0.91 -6.70 -4.48
N CYS A 24 1.66 -6.83 -3.38
CA CYS A 24 3.04 -7.28 -3.42
C CYS A 24 3.16 -8.72 -3.94
N ILE A 25 2.34 -9.65 -3.42
CA ILE A 25 2.34 -11.06 -3.83
C ILE A 25 1.96 -11.19 -5.31
N SER A 26 1.02 -10.39 -5.79
CA SER A 26 0.59 -10.40 -7.19
C SER A 26 1.54 -9.65 -8.14
N GLY A 27 2.66 -9.12 -7.65
CA GLY A 27 3.64 -8.41 -8.47
C GLY A 27 3.13 -7.10 -9.06
N ARG A 28 2.05 -6.52 -8.50
CA ARG A 28 1.45 -5.28 -9.01
C ARG A 28 2.17 -4.01 -8.57
N ILE A 29 3.12 -4.15 -7.64
CA ILE A 29 3.93 -3.05 -7.12
C ILE A 29 5.35 -3.28 -7.59
N GLU A 30 5.77 -2.49 -8.57
CA GLU A 30 7.13 -2.55 -9.09
C GLU A 30 8.13 -2.17 -7.99
N GLY A 31 9.22 -2.93 -7.89
CA GLY A 31 10.24 -2.71 -6.86
C GLY A 31 9.85 -3.12 -5.45
N ALA A 32 8.68 -3.74 -5.22
CA ALA A 32 8.34 -4.33 -3.93
C ALA A 32 9.26 -5.53 -3.62
N GLN A 33 9.79 -5.58 -2.41
CA GLN A 33 10.73 -6.61 -1.97
C GLN A 33 10.23 -7.32 -0.72
N LYS A 34 10.53 -8.62 -0.59
CA LYS A 34 10.26 -9.38 0.63
C LYS A 34 11.59 -9.69 1.33
N ILE A 35 11.83 -9.07 2.49
CA ILE A 35 13.05 -9.22 3.27
C ILE A 35 12.67 -9.71 4.67
N ALA A 36 13.31 -10.81 5.12
CA ALA A 36 13.07 -11.39 6.45
C ALA A 36 11.58 -11.62 6.78
N GLY A 37 10.76 -11.99 5.78
CA GLY A 37 9.32 -12.22 5.95
C GLY A 37 8.44 -10.95 5.86
N VAL A 38 9.02 -9.76 5.81
CA VAL A 38 8.31 -8.48 5.71
C VAL A 38 8.35 -7.96 4.27
N TRP A 39 7.23 -7.38 3.83
CA TRP A 39 7.16 -6.69 2.54
C TRP A 39 7.55 -5.22 2.69
N LEU A 40 8.46 -4.79 1.83
CA LEU A 40 8.90 -3.41 1.67
C LEU A 40 8.38 -2.88 0.35
N VAL A 41 7.74 -1.72 0.40
CA VAL A 41 7.16 -1.05 -0.76
C VAL A 41 7.95 0.23 -1.02
N PRO A 42 8.38 0.51 -2.26
CA PRO A 42 9.01 1.79 -2.58
C PRO A 42 8.08 2.95 -2.19
N LYS A 43 8.63 3.97 -1.54
CA LYS A 43 7.85 5.14 -1.08
C LYS A 43 7.12 5.85 -2.23
N ASP A 44 7.70 5.83 -3.42
CA ASP A 44 7.15 6.47 -4.63
C ASP A 44 6.17 5.58 -5.40
N ALA A 45 5.95 4.33 -4.95
CA ALA A 45 5.00 3.42 -5.58
C ALA A 45 3.59 3.99 -5.56
N GLN A 46 2.91 3.87 -6.71
CA GLN A 46 1.52 4.25 -6.88
C GLN A 46 0.60 3.08 -6.56
N ARG A 47 -0.59 3.41 -6.03
CA ARG A 47 -1.62 2.41 -5.75
C ARG A 47 -2.01 1.71 -7.06
N PRO A 48 -1.91 0.37 -7.15
CA PRO A 48 -2.36 -0.35 -8.33
C PRO A 48 -3.86 -0.16 -8.57
N GLU A 49 -4.26 -0.16 -9.84
CA GLU A 49 -5.67 -0.07 -10.20
C GLU A 49 -6.48 -1.23 -9.58
N ASP A 50 -7.58 -0.87 -8.91
CA ASP A 50 -8.51 -1.85 -8.38
C ASP A 50 -9.42 -2.36 -9.52
N ARG A 51 -9.13 -3.57 -9.99
CA ARG A 51 -9.87 -4.21 -11.10
C ARG A 51 -11.24 -4.74 -10.68
N ARG A 52 -11.68 -4.52 -9.43
CA ARG A 52 -13.05 -4.80 -9.01
C ARG A 52 -13.99 -3.77 -9.65
N LYS A 53 -14.33 -3.96 -10.92
CA LYS A 53 -15.41 -3.20 -11.59
C LYS A 53 -16.67 -3.30 -10.74
N GLY A 54 -17.04 -2.23 -10.04
CA GLY A 54 -18.35 -2.15 -9.36
C GLY A 54 -18.43 -1.40 -8.02
N ASN A 55 -17.34 -1.19 -7.27
CA ASN A 55 -17.44 -0.46 -6.00
C ASN A 55 -16.59 0.81 -6.00
N GLY A 56 -17.26 1.95 -6.24
CA GLY A 56 -16.72 3.31 -6.22
C GLY A 56 -16.22 3.80 -4.86
N ARG A 57 -15.42 2.98 -4.16
CA ARG A 57 -14.74 3.39 -2.93
C ARG A 57 -13.49 4.17 -3.29
N LYS A 58 -13.64 5.50 -3.41
CA LYS A 58 -12.51 6.41 -3.26
C LYS A 58 -11.92 6.18 -1.86
N PRO A 59 -10.60 5.98 -1.71
CA PRO A 59 -10.01 5.94 -0.37
C PRO A 59 -10.25 7.29 0.30
N THR A 60 -10.98 7.31 1.41
CA THR A 60 -11.06 8.48 2.28
C THR A 60 -9.67 8.65 2.90
N ALA A 61 -8.87 9.52 2.30
CA ALA A 61 -7.60 9.93 2.87
C ALA A 61 -7.88 10.93 4.00
N GLU A 62 -8.21 10.42 5.18
CA GLU A 62 -8.16 11.19 6.42
C GLU A 62 -7.42 10.37 7.47
N ASN A 63 -6.13 10.65 7.64
CA ASN A 63 -5.47 10.47 8.91
C ASN A 63 -4.67 11.74 9.18
N LYS A 64 -5.29 12.62 9.97
CA LYS A 64 -4.66 13.77 10.61
C LYS A 64 -3.43 13.29 11.38
N GLU A 65 -2.39 14.12 11.35
CA GLU A 65 -1.32 14.21 12.35
C GLU A 65 -1.76 13.66 13.71
N ARG A 66 -1.05 12.62 14.16
CA ARG A 66 -0.92 12.34 15.59
C ARG A 66 0.54 12.57 15.95
N ASP A 67 0.94 13.84 15.85
CA ASP A 67 2.02 14.41 16.65
C ASP A 67 1.41 14.79 18.01
N LEU A 68 1.64 13.95 19.01
CA LEU A 68 1.70 14.27 20.45
C LEU A 68 2.57 13.21 21.12
#